data_AF-A0A1Y3WHY2-F1
#
_entry.id   AF-A0A1Y3WHY2-F1
#
_cell.length_a   1.000
_cell.length_b   1.000
_cell.length_c   1.000
_cell.angle_alpha   90.00
_cell.angle_beta   90.00
_cell.angle_gamma   90.00
#
_symmetry.space_group_name_H-M   'P 1'
#
loop_
_entity.id
_entity.type
_entity.pdbx_description
1 polymer ?
#
loop_
_entity_poly.entity_id
_entity_poly.type
_entity_poly.pdbx_seq_one_letter_code
_entity_poly.pdbx_strand_id
1 'polypeptide(L)'
;MSISTNKLFNNHTSDNIFQEFEQRFRSILYQKYTHLSALCIDCYTVSQYKLQENVPLIEGLSNDTFAYSIDVKSDGVQRAVFVAIILSPELYELFKFTEMEKMAAIAHEVGHIIHYFNEALSTAGTMIIEIKADEVAAKLGLAEPLKSVLHKLKSSKRYSKEQCQLMDLRIQMLNYYNVS
;
A
#
# COMPACT_ATOMS: atom_id res chain seq x y z
N MET A 1 -27.35 -12.74 12.48
CA MET A 1 -26.26 -12.59 11.49
C MET A 1 -25.11 -11.90 12.21
N SER A 2 -24.01 -12.59 12.51
CA SER A 2 -22.85 -11.90 13.09
C SER A 2 -22.19 -11.10 11.98
N ILE A 3 -22.18 -9.77 12.15
CA ILE A 3 -21.32 -8.91 11.35
C ILE A 3 -19.91 -9.24 11.84
N SER A 4 -19.17 -10.04 11.07
CA SER A 4 -17.75 -10.25 11.37
C SER A 4 -17.07 -8.88 11.44
N THR A 5 -16.62 -8.52 12.63
CA THR A 5 -15.84 -7.32 12.93
C THR A 5 -14.40 -7.49 12.46
N ASN A 6 -14.15 -8.09 11.30
CA ASN A 6 -12.80 -8.20 10.76
C ASN A 6 -12.33 -6.81 10.34
N LYS A 7 -11.45 -6.25 11.15
CA LYS A 7 -10.66 -5.09 10.82
C LYS A 7 -9.70 -5.48 9.69
N LEU A 8 -9.47 -4.58 8.76
CA LEU A 8 -8.48 -4.72 7.70
C LEU A 8 -7.08 -4.49 8.26
N PHE A 9 -6.93 -3.52 9.16
CA PHE A 9 -5.67 -3.08 9.73
C PHE A 9 -5.59 -3.37 11.23
N ASN A 10 -4.44 -3.89 11.64
CA ASN A 10 -3.98 -3.87 13.02
C ASN A 10 -3.00 -2.71 13.18
N ASN A 11 -3.51 -1.54 13.56
CA ASN A 11 -2.72 -0.32 13.61
C ASN A 11 -1.90 -0.24 14.90
N HIS A 12 -0.57 -0.42 14.80
CA HIS A 12 0.38 -0.25 15.91
C HIS A 12 0.92 1.17 16.03
N THR A 13 0.53 2.05 15.10
CA THR A 13 0.96 3.45 15.08
C THR A 13 -0.03 4.34 15.84
N SER A 14 0.37 5.59 16.08
CA SER A 14 -0.52 6.63 16.62
C SER A 14 -1.31 7.38 15.55
N ASP A 15 -1.08 7.14 14.25
CA ASP A 15 -1.76 7.84 13.17
C ASP A 15 -3.16 7.23 12.95
N ASN A 16 -4.20 8.07 13.00
CA ASN A 16 -5.60 7.65 12.86
C ASN A 16 -6.02 7.37 11.41
N ILE A 17 -5.13 7.64 10.44
CA ILE A 17 -5.40 7.52 9.02
C ILE A 17 -5.88 6.11 8.61
N PHE A 18 -5.41 5.06 9.28
CA PHE A 18 -5.83 3.68 8.99
C PHE A 18 -7.28 3.42 9.41
N GLN A 19 -7.70 3.93 10.57
CA GLN A 19 -9.08 3.84 11.03
C GLN A 19 -10.00 4.61 10.08
N GLU A 20 -9.60 5.80 9.66
CA GLU A 20 -10.36 6.60 8.68
C GLU A 20 -10.44 5.91 7.32
N PHE A 21 -9.33 5.31 6.85
CA PHE A 21 -9.30 4.54 5.63
C PHE A 21 -10.27 3.36 5.69
N GLU A 22 -10.27 2.59 6.79
CA GLU A 22 -11.22 1.48 6.96
C GLU A 22 -12.66 1.93 6.91
N GLN A 23 -13.00 3.02 7.61
CA GLN A 23 -14.35 3.56 7.63
C GLN A 23 -14.85 3.92 6.24
N ARG A 24 -13.97 4.47 5.39
CA ARG A 24 -14.32 4.90 4.04
C ARG A 24 -14.33 3.75 3.02
N PHE A 25 -13.35 2.86 3.05
CA PHE A 25 -13.05 1.98 1.91
C PHE A 25 -13.16 0.49 2.19
N ARG A 26 -13.24 0.05 3.44
CA ARG A 26 -13.21 -1.40 3.79
C ARG A 26 -14.35 -2.18 3.12
N SER A 27 -15.56 -1.64 3.10
CA SER A 27 -16.71 -2.31 2.48
C SER A 27 -16.49 -2.55 0.98
N ILE A 28 -15.99 -1.53 0.27
CA ILE A 28 -15.69 -1.59 -1.17
C ILE A 28 -14.58 -2.62 -1.43
N LEU A 29 -13.52 -2.60 -0.60
CA LEU A 29 -12.40 -3.51 -0.71
C LEU A 29 -12.82 -4.97 -0.48
N TYR A 30 -13.58 -5.26 0.57
CA TYR A 30 -14.05 -6.62 0.85
C TYR A 30 -15.05 -7.13 -0.18
N GLN A 31 -15.87 -6.25 -0.76
CA GLN A 31 -16.78 -6.64 -1.84
C GLN A 31 -16.03 -7.03 -3.12
N LYS A 32 -14.96 -6.32 -3.47
CA LYS A 32 -14.19 -6.56 -4.70
C LYS A 32 -13.08 -7.60 -4.54
N TYR A 33 -12.50 -7.70 -3.35
CA TYR A 33 -11.31 -8.50 -3.04
C TYR A 33 -11.57 -9.31 -1.77
N THR A 34 -12.39 -10.36 -1.89
CA THR A 34 -12.91 -11.12 -0.75
C THR A 34 -11.81 -11.81 0.06
N HIS A 35 -10.67 -12.13 -0.55
CA HIS A 35 -9.52 -12.74 0.14
C HIS A 35 -8.88 -11.81 1.17
N LEU A 36 -9.04 -10.48 1.06
CA LEU A 36 -8.59 -9.54 2.10
C LEU A 36 -9.25 -9.80 3.45
N SER A 37 -10.45 -10.38 3.48
CA SER A 37 -11.13 -10.70 4.73
C SER A 37 -10.44 -11.79 5.55
N ALA A 38 -9.52 -12.56 4.94
CA ALA A 38 -8.71 -13.56 5.61
C ALA A 38 -7.37 -13.01 6.13
N LEU A 39 -7.06 -11.74 5.83
CA LEU A 39 -5.83 -11.08 6.22
C LEU A 39 -6.08 -10.08 7.35
N CYS A 40 -5.05 -9.85 8.14
CA CYS A 40 -4.96 -8.73 9.08
C CYS A 40 -3.65 -8.01 8.77
N ILE A 41 -3.71 -6.77 8.30
CA ILE A 41 -2.55 -6.02 7.84
C ILE A 41 -1.99 -5.22 9.02
N ASP A 42 -0.81 -5.59 9.51
CA ASP A 42 -0.15 -4.85 10.57
C ASP A 42 0.38 -3.51 10.05
N CYS A 43 0.15 -2.42 10.78
CA CYS A 43 0.63 -1.10 10.38
C CYS A 43 1.68 -0.60 11.35
N TYR A 44 2.87 -0.27 10.82
CA TYR A 44 4.03 0.15 11.62
C TYR A 44 4.63 1.45 11.07
N THR A 45 5.24 2.24 11.95
CA THR A 45 6.28 3.17 11.50
C THR A 45 7.55 2.42 11.13
N VAL A 46 8.43 3.01 10.30
CA VAL A 46 9.75 2.42 9.98
C VAL A 46 10.52 2.01 11.25
N SER A 47 10.49 2.84 12.29
CA SER A 47 11.16 2.55 13.57
C SER A 47 10.54 1.36 14.31
N GLN A 48 9.21 1.24 14.32
CA GLN A 48 8.52 0.10 14.94
C GLN A 48 8.74 -1.19 14.16
N TYR A 49 8.75 -1.12 12.83
CA TYR A 49 8.98 -2.29 11.97
C TYR A 49 10.36 -2.89 12.18
N LYS A 50 11.40 -2.05 12.30
CA LYS A 50 12.79 -2.48 12.55
C LYS A 50 12.98 -3.19 13.90
N LEU A 51 12.06 -3.03 14.85
CA LEU A 51 12.09 -3.70 16.13
C LEU A 51 11.36 -5.06 16.12
N GLN A 52 10.65 -5.39 15.03
CA GLN A 52 9.94 -6.66 14.94
C GLN A 52 10.93 -7.80 14.71
N GLU A 53 10.76 -8.88 15.46
CA GLU A 53 11.53 -10.10 15.27
C GLU A 53 10.91 -10.94 14.13
N ASN A 54 11.75 -11.63 13.36
CA ASN A 54 11.32 -12.58 12.34
C ASN A 54 10.46 -12.00 11.20
N VAL A 55 10.60 -10.71 10.89
CA VAL A 55 9.97 -10.06 9.71
C VAL A 55 10.97 -9.89 8.56
N PRO A 56 10.51 -9.78 7.30
CA PRO A 56 11.39 -9.53 6.16
C PRO A 56 12.17 -8.22 6.29
N LEU A 57 13.45 -8.24 5.92
CA LEU A 57 14.24 -7.03 5.75
C LEU A 57 13.88 -6.38 4.41
N ILE A 58 13.66 -5.06 4.43
CA ILE A 58 13.33 -4.27 3.24
C ILE A 58 14.50 -3.33 2.98
N GLU A 59 15.23 -3.56 1.88
CA GLU A 59 16.30 -2.65 1.45
C GLU A 59 15.72 -1.30 1.04
N GLY A 60 16.39 -0.21 1.41
CA GLY A 60 15.98 1.14 1.00
C GLY A 60 14.76 1.72 1.74
N LEU A 61 14.16 0.99 2.68
CA LEU A 61 12.96 1.40 3.44
C LEU A 61 13.03 2.82 4.04
N SER A 62 14.23 3.30 4.38
CA SER A 62 14.43 4.66 4.91
C SER A 62 14.16 5.78 3.90
N ASN A 63 14.02 5.46 2.61
CA ASN A 63 13.74 6.44 1.55
C ASN A 63 12.26 6.51 1.17
N ASP A 64 11.45 5.55 1.59
CA ASP A 64 10.06 5.43 1.18
C ASP A 64 9.10 6.01 2.22
N THR A 65 8.09 6.75 1.75
CA THR A 65 7.03 7.28 2.61
C THR A 65 6.10 6.18 3.11
N PHE A 66 5.84 5.21 2.25
CA PHE A 66 5.00 4.04 2.49
C PHE A 66 5.64 2.85 1.78
N ALA A 67 5.55 1.68 2.38
CA ALA A 67 6.01 0.42 1.83
C ALA A 67 5.10 -0.71 2.33
N TYR A 68 5.13 -1.85 1.66
CA TYR A 68 4.48 -3.08 2.11
C TYR A 68 5.51 -4.19 2.36
N SER A 69 5.13 -5.14 3.21
CA SER A 69 5.90 -6.35 3.48
C SER A 69 4.97 -7.53 3.55
N ILE A 70 5.35 -8.63 2.90
CA ILE A 70 4.61 -9.89 2.95
C ILE A 70 5.60 -11.00 3.17
N ASP A 71 5.32 -11.85 4.16
CA ASP A 71 6.01 -13.10 4.37
C ASP A 71 5.01 -14.24 4.45
N VAL A 72 5.35 -15.35 3.79
CA VAL A 72 4.54 -16.55 3.79
C VAL A 72 5.38 -17.66 4.39
N LYS A 73 5.10 -17.97 5.66
CA LYS A 73 5.73 -19.09 6.35
C LYS A 73 4.80 -20.30 6.25
N SER A 74 5.36 -21.44 5.86
CA SER A 74 4.66 -22.71 5.85
C SER A 74 5.54 -23.73 6.58
N ASP A 75 4.98 -24.39 7.59
CA ASP A 75 5.63 -25.54 8.25
C ASP A 75 5.18 -26.89 7.64
N GLY A 76 4.47 -26.84 6.50
CA GLY A 76 3.89 -28.01 5.83
C GLY A 76 2.49 -28.39 6.30
N VAL A 77 1.98 -27.80 7.40
CA VAL A 77 0.64 -28.06 7.96
C VAL A 77 -0.18 -26.77 8.05
N GLN A 78 0.43 -25.66 8.47
CA GLN A 78 -0.19 -24.35 8.54
C GLN A 78 0.61 -23.32 7.74
N ARG A 79 -0.12 -22.56 6.91
CA ARG A 79 0.42 -21.41 6.21
C ARG A 79 0.10 -20.16 7.02
N ALA A 80 1.11 -19.61 7.67
CA ALA A 80 1.03 -18.32 8.33
C ALA A 80 1.44 -17.22 7.33
N VAL A 81 0.57 -16.24 7.15
CA VAL A 81 0.84 -15.08 6.30
C VAL A 81 1.03 -13.87 7.20
N PHE A 82 2.22 -13.29 7.17
CA PHE A 82 2.48 -11.98 7.73
C PHE A 82 2.30 -10.94 6.64
N VAL A 83 1.58 -9.86 6.93
CA VAL A 83 1.38 -8.73 6.02
C VAL A 83 1.49 -7.45 6.79
N ALA A 84 2.28 -6.51 6.29
CA ALA A 84 2.42 -5.19 6.90
C ALA A 84 2.43 -4.06 5.88
N ILE A 85 1.92 -2.90 6.33
CA ILE A 85 2.19 -1.60 5.71
C ILE A 85 3.10 -0.82 6.66
N ILE A 86 4.19 -0.31 6.12
CA ILE A 86 5.19 0.45 6.85
C ILE A 86 5.12 1.89 6.35
N LEU A 87 5.07 2.85 7.27
CA LEU A 87 5.06 4.27 6.95
C LEU A 87 6.23 5.02 7.59
N SER A 88 6.64 6.09 6.93
CA SER A 88 7.65 7.01 7.42
C SER A 88 7.02 8.38 7.68
N PRO A 89 6.59 8.67 8.94
CA PRO A 89 5.98 9.95 9.28
C PRO A 89 6.82 11.14 8.89
N GLU A 90 8.12 11.05 9.20
CA GLU A 90 9.10 12.08 8.91
C GLU A 90 9.14 12.43 7.42
N LEU A 91 9.04 11.44 6.53
CA LEU A 91 9.10 11.67 5.08
C LEU A 91 7.80 12.22 4.52
N TYR A 92 6.63 11.67 4.87
CA TYR A 92 5.39 12.22 4.34
C TYR A 92 5.11 13.62 4.90
N GLU A 93 5.59 13.95 6.11
CA GLU A 93 5.54 15.31 6.66
C GLU A 93 6.49 16.24 5.90
N LEU A 94 7.72 15.79 5.65
CA LEU A 94 8.70 16.52 4.84
C LEU A 94 8.17 16.82 3.43
N PHE A 95 7.48 15.88 2.82
CA PHE A 95 6.86 16.04 1.49
C PHE A 95 5.47 16.68 1.55
N LYS A 96 4.99 17.02 2.75
CA LYS A 96 3.71 17.70 3.02
C LYS A 96 2.52 16.92 2.43
N PHE A 97 2.43 15.63 2.70
CA PHE A 97 1.27 14.83 2.30
C PHE A 97 0.04 15.28 3.08
N THR A 98 -1.05 15.51 2.37
CA THR A 98 -2.40 15.67 2.90
C THR A 98 -2.96 14.31 3.33
N GLU A 99 -4.04 14.32 4.11
CA GLU A 99 -4.72 13.08 4.52
C GLU A 99 -5.15 12.23 3.31
N MET A 100 -5.70 12.86 2.27
CA MET A 100 -6.12 12.14 1.05
C MET A 100 -4.93 11.52 0.30
N GLU A 101 -3.77 12.16 0.31
CA GLU A 101 -2.54 11.59 -0.26
C GLU A 101 -2.02 10.42 0.57
N LYS A 102 -2.08 10.50 1.90
CA LYS A 102 -1.79 9.35 2.77
C LYS A 102 -2.75 8.19 2.48
N MET A 103 -4.06 8.46 2.38
CA MET A 103 -5.05 7.44 2.02
C MET A 103 -4.75 6.81 0.67
N ALA A 104 -4.34 7.60 -0.32
CA ALA A 104 -3.98 7.11 -1.64
C ALA A 104 -2.74 6.23 -1.64
N ALA A 105 -1.70 6.61 -0.87
CA ALA A 105 -0.53 5.78 -0.67
C ALA A 105 -0.89 4.45 0.02
N ILE A 106 -1.72 4.49 1.08
CA ILE A 106 -2.22 3.28 1.75
C ILE A 106 -3.01 2.39 0.78
N ALA A 107 -3.88 2.97 -0.06
CA ALA A 107 -4.63 2.21 -1.06
C ALA A 107 -3.71 1.53 -2.08
N HIS A 108 -2.63 2.20 -2.48
CA HIS A 108 -1.61 1.63 -3.36
C HIS A 108 -0.91 0.43 -2.69
N GLU A 109 -0.47 0.56 -1.44
CA GLU A 109 0.13 -0.56 -0.69
C GLU A 109 -0.84 -1.74 -0.48
N VAL A 110 -2.11 -1.44 -0.18
CA VAL A 110 -3.18 -2.47 -0.16
C VAL A 110 -3.31 -3.14 -1.53
N GLY A 111 -3.13 -2.39 -2.62
CA GLY A 111 -3.12 -2.92 -3.98
C GLY A 111 -2.01 -3.95 -4.22
N HIS A 112 -0.79 -3.68 -3.74
CA HIS A 112 0.30 -4.66 -3.74
C HIS A 112 -0.08 -5.93 -2.97
N ILE A 113 -0.65 -5.78 -1.77
CA ILE A 113 -1.11 -6.91 -0.94
C ILE A 113 -2.19 -7.75 -1.62
N ILE A 114 -3.18 -7.10 -2.24
CA ILE A 114 -4.23 -7.77 -3.01
C ILE A 114 -3.62 -8.62 -4.11
N HIS A 115 -2.67 -8.05 -4.84
CA HIS A 115 -2.13 -8.63 -6.06
C HIS A 115 -0.95 -9.58 -5.82
N TYR A 116 -0.36 -9.61 -4.64
CA TYR A 116 0.69 -10.56 -4.26
C TYR A 116 0.24 -12.02 -4.45
N PHE A 117 -1.01 -12.33 -4.12
CA PHE A 117 -1.57 -13.68 -4.29
C PHE A 117 -2.11 -13.97 -5.70
N ASN A 118 -1.94 -13.03 -6.64
CA ASN A 118 -2.38 -13.22 -8.02
C ASN A 118 -1.28 -13.90 -8.84
N GLU A 119 -1.40 -15.21 -9.06
CA GLU A 119 -0.42 -16.00 -9.81
C GLU A 119 -0.16 -15.46 -11.23
N ALA A 120 -1.16 -14.84 -11.87
CA ALA A 120 -0.99 -14.23 -13.19
C ALA A 120 -0.02 -13.04 -13.21
N LEU A 121 0.30 -12.46 -12.05
CA LEU A 121 1.26 -11.36 -11.90
C LEU A 121 2.62 -11.81 -11.36
N SER A 122 2.80 -13.10 -11.05
CA SER A 122 4.04 -13.63 -10.46
C SER A 122 5.28 -13.44 -11.35
N THR A 123 5.09 -13.39 -12.67
CA THR A 123 6.16 -13.17 -13.66
C THR A 123 6.07 -11.78 -14.32
N ALA A 124 5.16 -10.92 -13.84
CA ALA A 124 4.97 -9.60 -14.40
C ALA A 124 6.14 -8.67 -14.03
N GLY A 125 6.50 -7.78 -14.96
CA GLY A 125 7.50 -6.74 -14.68
C GLY A 125 6.98 -5.71 -13.67
N THR A 126 7.91 -5.06 -12.95
CA THR A 126 7.63 -4.05 -11.91
C THR A 126 6.58 -3.02 -12.34
N MET A 127 6.64 -2.55 -13.59
CA MET A 127 5.68 -1.58 -14.12
C MET A 127 4.23 -2.07 -14.07
N ILE A 128 3.97 -3.33 -14.41
CA ILE A 128 2.61 -3.89 -14.40
C ILE A 128 2.13 -4.04 -12.95
N ILE A 129 3.02 -4.45 -12.04
CA ILE A 129 2.72 -4.58 -10.61
C ILE A 129 2.30 -3.22 -10.04
N GLU A 130 3.09 -2.18 -10.29
CA GLU A 130 2.78 -0.81 -9.86
C GLU A 130 1.45 -0.29 -10.43
N ILE A 131 1.19 -0.51 -11.73
CA ILE A 131 -0.07 -0.10 -12.38
C ILE A 131 -1.27 -0.83 -11.77
N LYS A 132 -1.11 -2.12 -11.40
CA LYS A 132 -2.17 -2.90 -10.76
C LYS A 132 -2.45 -2.43 -9.33
N ALA A 133 -1.41 -2.05 -8.59
CA ALA A 133 -1.58 -1.41 -7.29
C ALA A 133 -2.26 -0.03 -7.41
N ASP A 134 -1.86 0.78 -8.40
CA ASP A 134 -2.49 2.07 -8.72
C ASP A 134 -3.97 1.94 -9.10
N GLU A 135 -4.34 0.88 -9.82
CA GLU A 135 -5.72 0.58 -10.21
C GLU A 135 -6.63 0.40 -8.98
N VAL A 136 -6.12 -0.19 -7.89
CA VAL A 136 -6.87 -0.33 -6.63
C VAL A 136 -7.16 1.04 -6.03
N ALA A 137 -6.15 1.91 -5.92
CA ALA A 137 -6.34 3.27 -5.44
C ALA A 137 -7.31 4.08 -6.33
N ALA A 138 -7.18 3.95 -7.64
CA ALA A 138 -8.06 4.63 -8.59
C ALA A 138 -9.53 4.17 -8.44
N LYS A 139 -9.77 2.87 -8.25
CA LYS A 139 -11.12 2.31 -7.99
C LYS A 139 -11.75 2.79 -6.68
N LEU A 140 -10.96 3.32 -5.75
CA LEU A 140 -11.44 3.96 -4.52
C LEU A 140 -11.66 5.48 -4.68
N GLY A 141 -11.49 6.02 -5.90
CA GLY A 141 -11.59 7.46 -6.16
C GLY A 141 -10.36 8.25 -5.74
N LEU A 142 -9.21 7.58 -5.55
CA LEU A 142 -7.97 8.19 -5.04
C LEU A 142 -6.92 8.45 -6.13
N ALA A 143 -7.32 8.43 -7.40
CA ALA A 143 -6.39 8.63 -8.53
C ALA A 143 -5.71 10.01 -8.51
N GLU A 144 -6.46 11.09 -8.28
CA GLU A 144 -5.90 12.45 -8.18
C GLU A 144 -4.93 12.62 -7.00
N PRO A 145 -5.31 12.25 -5.75
CA PRO A 145 -4.37 12.22 -4.64
C PRO A 145 -3.12 11.38 -4.93
N LEU A 146 -3.25 10.22 -5.58
CA LEU A 146 -2.11 9.36 -5.91
C LEU A 146 -1.17 10.02 -6.94
N LYS A 147 -1.71 10.69 -7.97
CA LYS A 147 -0.88 11.49 -8.88
C LYS A 147 -0.11 12.58 -8.15
N SER A 148 -0.75 13.24 -7.18
CA SER A 148 -0.08 14.25 -6.35
C SER A 148 1.06 13.64 -5.52
N VAL A 149 0.85 12.46 -4.92
CA VAL A 149 1.90 11.68 -4.25
C VAL A 149 3.08 11.45 -5.20
N LEU A 150 2.84 10.89 -6.40
CA LEU A 150 3.90 10.60 -7.38
C LEU A 150 4.69 11.85 -7.79
N HIS A 151 4.01 12.98 -7.99
CA HIS A 151 4.67 14.25 -8.27
C HIS A 151 5.56 14.72 -7.11
N LYS A 152 5.10 14.58 -5.85
CA LYS A 152 5.88 14.94 -4.66
C LYS A 152 7.08 14.04 -4.47
N LEU A 153 6.92 12.72 -4.63
CA LEU A 153 8.01 11.76 -4.59
C LEU A 153 9.08 12.10 -5.64
N LYS A 154 8.68 12.34 -6.90
CA LYS A 154 9.60 12.76 -7.97
C LYS A 154 10.34 14.06 -7.63
N SER A 155 9.63 15.03 -7.05
CA SER A 155 10.20 16.33 -6.68
C SER A 155 11.16 16.28 -5.49
N SER A 156 11.15 15.20 -4.71
CA SER A 156 12.05 15.00 -3.56
C SER A 156 13.52 14.81 -3.92
N LYS A 157 13.81 14.48 -5.20
CA LYS A 157 15.16 14.14 -5.71
C LYS A 157 15.82 12.94 -5.01
N ARG A 158 15.05 12.07 -4.36
CA ARG A 158 15.53 10.85 -3.70
C ARG A 158 15.52 9.61 -4.59
N TYR A 159 14.80 9.67 -5.70
CA TYR A 159 14.56 8.54 -6.60
C TYR A 159 15.48 8.60 -7.82
N SER A 160 15.84 7.42 -8.35
CA SER A 160 16.64 7.29 -9.56
C SER A 160 15.89 7.84 -10.78
N LYS A 161 16.61 8.05 -11.89
CA LYS A 161 16.00 8.49 -13.15
C LYS A 161 14.97 7.49 -13.67
N GLU A 162 15.28 6.20 -13.56
CA GLU A 162 14.42 5.08 -13.97
C GLU A 162 13.15 5.05 -13.10
N GLN A 163 13.27 5.21 -11.79
CA GLN A 163 12.13 5.32 -10.88
C GLN A 163 11.25 6.53 -11.23
N CYS A 164 11.86 7.69 -11.54
CA CYS A 164 11.12 8.87 -11.95
C CYS A 164 10.37 8.67 -13.28
N GLN A 165 10.98 7.97 -14.26
CA GLN A 165 10.32 7.63 -15.52
C GLN A 165 9.13 6.69 -15.31
N LEU A 166 9.28 5.72 -14.39
CA LEU A 166 8.17 4.84 -14.00
C LEU A 166 7.03 5.63 -13.35
N MET A 167 7.33 6.58 -12.46
CA MET A 167 6.33 7.48 -11.87
C MET A 167 5.60 8.31 -12.94
N ASP A 168 6.31 8.81 -13.95
CA ASP A 168 5.70 9.57 -15.06
C ASP A 168 4.72 8.72 -15.87
N LEU A 169 5.07 7.46 -16.14
CA LEU A 169 4.16 6.53 -16.81
C LEU A 169 2.94 6.19 -15.95
N ARG A 170 3.13 5.94 -14.65
CA ARG A 170 2.03 5.70 -13.70
C ARG A 170 1.04 6.87 -13.68
N ILE A 171 1.55 8.11 -13.65
CA ILE A 171 0.71 9.33 -13.72
C ILE A 171 -0.11 9.36 -15.02
N GLN A 172 0.50 9.02 -16.16
CA GLN A 172 -0.23 8.94 -17.44
C GLN A 172 -1.33 7.87 -17.39
N MET A 173 -1.06 6.71 -16.80
CA MET A 173 -2.03 5.63 -16.67
C MET A 173 -3.18 6.00 -15.73
N LEU A 174 -2.89 6.71 -14.64
CA LEU A 174 -3.91 7.19 -13.69
C LEU A 174 -4.92 8.15 -14.33
N ASN A 175 -4.54 8.89 -15.37
CA ASN A 175 -5.46 9.79 -16.07
C ASN A 175 -6.62 9.05 -16.76
N TYR A 176 -6.45 7.78 -17.15
CA TYR A 176 -7.53 7.01 -17.76
C TYR A 176 -8.66 6.66 -16.78
N TYR A 177 -8.36 6.63 -15.47
CA TYR A 177 -9.35 6.32 -14.44
C TYR A 177 -10.17 7.53 -13.99
N ASN A 178 -9.78 8.75 -14.40
CA ASN A 178 -10.52 9.98 -14.09
C ASN A 178 -11.68 10.26 -15.07
N VAL A 179 -11.85 9.41 -16.09
CA VAL A 179 -12.85 9.58 -17.16
C VAL A 179 -13.98 8.53 -17.04
N SER A 180 -14.08 7.83 -15.90
CA SER A 180 -15.05 6.75 -15.64
C SER A 180 -16.18 7.19 -14.73
#